data_AF-R9AXC4-F1
#
_entry.id   AF-R9AXC4-F1
#
_cell.length_a   1.000
_cell.length_b   1.000
_cell.length_c   1.000
_cell.angle_alpha   90.00
_cell.angle_beta   90.00
_cell.angle_gamma   90.00
#
_symmetry.space_group_name_H-M   'P 1'
#
loop_
_entity.id
_entity.type
_entity.pdbx_description
1 polymer ?
#
loop_
_entity_poly.entity_id
_entity_poly.type
_entity_poly.pdbx_seq_one_letter_code
_entity_poly.pdbx_strand_id
1 'polypeptide(L)'
;MNILNAQEAFAALQKGKTVLCRYAGDGTLRADKDFSSLDQMPATVFASSNYEFCIQLEMLELAGITFTKPLMLEEIEDGQDVYVTNTYGQTIYISEFGKMTCTALIDSINSGFVQRDEENAKLQLQALSKALGRELIGECQVVRLGNEKPKKRASSKKAGNEVNAIPATEPEQISHAEAPEENTSNDVEEKTLAENVEPQPEIDPPVEHATDTTEVQASQAEEKDVDAIVQQAQEEHYQKLLSELLERASIAKTPNEANALYKYTVKWTEEQRKPLMEAIHSRLVELNPPVEDSSLSVRISKAMDLTELDALEIDVSACDEFIQPKLMEMVNKRRAELDPFFNPLGNAS
;
A
#
# COMPACT_ATOMS: atom_id res chain seq x y z
N MET A 1 -13.36 -9.74 -24.52
CA MET A 1 -13.56 -8.88 -25.72
C MET A 1 -14.92 -8.21 -25.60
N ASN A 2 -15.01 -6.88 -25.63
CA ASN A 2 -16.27 -6.16 -25.44
C ASN A 2 -16.91 -5.79 -26.79
N ILE A 3 -18.24 -5.87 -26.87
CA ILE A 3 -19.02 -5.46 -28.05
C ILE A 3 -19.44 -4.01 -27.87
N LEU A 4 -19.32 -3.21 -28.93
CA LEU A 4 -19.64 -1.79 -28.96
C LEU A 4 -20.76 -1.52 -29.96
N ASN A 5 -21.60 -0.54 -29.63
CA ASN A 5 -22.55 0.04 -30.58
C ASN A 5 -21.85 1.04 -31.54
N ALA A 6 -22.54 1.45 -32.60
CA ALA A 6 -21.98 2.34 -33.62
C ALA A 6 -21.47 3.70 -33.08
N GLN A 7 -22.10 4.25 -32.03
CA GLN A 7 -21.73 5.53 -31.44
C GLN A 7 -20.48 5.39 -30.54
N GLU A 8 -20.38 4.31 -29.78
CA GLU A 8 -19.17 3.93 -29.02
C GLU A 8 -17.99 3.62 -29.94
N ALA A 9 -18.24 2.88 -31.02
CA ALA A 9 -17.27 2.57 -32.07
C ALA A 9 -16.71 3.85 -32.72
N PHE A 10 -17.59 4.81 -33.04
CA PHE A 10 -17.18 6.10 -33.60
C PHE A 10 -16.40 6.96 -32.57
N ALA A 11 -16.77 6.91 -31.28
CA ALA A 11 -16.01 7.56 -30.22
C ALA A 11 -14.62 6.91 -29.99
N ALA A 12 -14.51 5.58 -30.14
CA ALA A 12 -13.23 4.88 -30.07
C ALA A 12 -12.29 5.26 -31.22
N LEU A 13 -12.82 5.41 -32.45
CA LEU A 13 -12.08 5.94 -33.60
C LEU A 13 -11.62 7.39 -33.37
N GLN A 14 -12.45 8.25 -32.76
CA GLN A 14 -12.04 9.61 -32.38
C GLN A 14 -10.94 9.63 -31.30
N LYS A 15 -10.94 8.65 -30.38
CA LYS A 15 -9.84 8.38 -29.43
C LYS A 15 -8.61 7.72 -30.11
N GLY A 16 -8.57 7.60 -31.44
CA GLY A 16 -7.45 7.01 -32.20
C GLY A 16 -7.32 5.49 -32.10
N LYS A 17 -8.32 4.78 -31.56
CA LYS A 17 -8.28 3.33 -31.38
C LYS A 17 -8.76 2.61 -32.64
N THR A 18 -8.05 1.56 -33.04
CA THR A 18 -8.48 0.69 -34.15
C THR A 18 -9.76 -0.04 -33.78
N VAL A 19 -10.76 0.00 -34.65
CA VAL A 19 -12.07 -0.64 -34.47
C VAL A 19 -12.30 -1.62 -35.61
N LEU A 20 -12.77 -2.83 -35.26
CA LEU A 20 -13.22 -3.83 -36.21
C LEU A 20 -14.75 -3.94 -36.19
N CYS A 21 -15.32 -4.46 -37.27
CA CYS A 21 -16.75 -4.60 -37.47
C CYS A 21 -17.09 -5.99 -37.99
N ARG A 22 -18.25 -6.53 -37.62
CA ARG A 22 -18.83 -7.75 -38.17
C ARG A 22 -20.32 -7.58 -38.42
N TYR A 23 -20.90 -8.36 -39.33
CA TYR A 23 -22.35 -8.45 -39.42
C TYR A 23 -22.90 -9.22 -38.22
N ALA A 24 -23.90 -8.67 -37.53
CA ALA A 24 -24.54 -9.26 -36.35
C ALA A 24 -25.72 -10.19 -36.70
N GLY A 25 -26.10 -10.24 -37.99
CA GLY A 25 -27.34 -10.89 -38.44
C GLY A 25 -28.54 -9.94 -38.41
N ASP A 26 -29.59 -10.33 -39.12
CA ASP A 26 -30.87 -9.60 -39.18
C ASP A 26 -32.10 -10.51 -38.89
N GLY A 27 -31.83 -11.73 -38.41
CA GLY A 27 -32.82 -12.78 -38.22
C GLY A 27 -33.08 -13.65 -39.46
N THR A 28 -32.65 -13.21 -40.66
CA THR A 28 -32.71 -14.00 -41.90
C THR A 28 -31.33 -14.50 -42.31
N LEU A 29 -30.32 -13.63 -42.21
CA LEU A 29 -28.90 -13.95 -42.35
C LEU A 29 -28.26 -14.12 -40.96
N ARG A 30 -27.31 -15.05 -40.85
CA ARG A 30 -26.56 -15.30 -39.61
C ARG A 30 -25.49 -14.22 -39.41
N ALA A 31 -25.08 -14.01 -38.16
CA ALA A 31 -23.91 -13.22 -37.84
C ALA A 31 -22.64 -13.79 -38.48
N ASP A 32 -21.73 -12.91 -38.86
CA ASP A 32 -20.35 -13.29 -39.18
C ASP A 32 -19.65 -13.80 -37.92
N LYS A 33 -18.81 -14.81 -38.07
CA LYS A 33 -18.08 -15.40 -36.94
C LYS A 33 -16.99 -14.46 -36.42
N ASP A 34 -16.20 -13.92 -37.35
CA ASP A 34 -14.95 -13.21 -37.10
C ASP A 34 -15.10 -11.72 -37.47
N PHE A 35 -14.24 -10.85 -36.94
CA PHE A 35 -14.31 -9.39 -37.13
C PHE A 35 -13.34 -8.90 -38.21
N SER A 36 -13.80 -7.98 -39.06
CA SER A 36 -13.07 -7.41 -40.22
C SER A 36 -12.67 -5.94 -40.00
N SER A 37 -11.63 -5.47 -40.71
CA SER A 37 -11.29 -4.03 -40.71
C SER A 37 -12.40 -3.20 -41.34
N LEU A 38 -12.64 -2.01 -40.81
CA LEU A 38 -13.60 -1.05 -41.36
C LEU A 38 -13.32 -0.66 -42.82
N ASP A 39 -12.06 -0.74 -43.28
CA ASP A 39 -11.69 -0.50 -44.69
C ASP A 39 -12.33 -1.49 -45.68
N GLN A 40 -12.78 -2.64 -45.17
CA GLN A 40 -13.44 -3.70 -45.94
C GLN A 40 -14.97 -3.58 -45.89
N MET A 41 -15.49 -2.61 -45.14
CA MET A 41 -16.91 -2.47 -44.82
C MET A 41 -17.51 -1.20 -45.47
N PRO A 42 -18.79 -1.22 -45.87
CA PRO A 42 -19.45 -0.02 -46.39
C PRO A 42 -19.66 1.00 -45.26
N ALA A 43 -19.50 2.31 -45.55
CA ALA A 43 -19.66 3.37 -44.55
C ALA A 43 -21.05 3.41 -43.86
N THR A 44 -22.05 2.71 -44.42
CA THR A 44 -23.39 2.52 -43.83
C THR A 44 -23.43 1.63 -42.59
N VAL A 45 -22.36 0.93 -42.21
CA VAL A 45 -22.35 0.10 -40.98
C VAL A 45 -22.71 0.90 -39.73
N PHE A 46 -22.24 2.15 -39.60
CA PHE A 46 -22.54 3.01 -38.45
C PHE A 46 -24.01 3.48 -38.37
N ALA A 47 -24.79 3.31 -39.45
CA ALA A 47 -26.21 3.62 -39.48
C ALA A 47 -27.11 2.37 -39.37
N SER A 48 -26.53 1.18 -39.26
CA SER A 48 -27.20 -0.10 -39.41
C SER A 48 -27.17 -0.90 -38.11
N SER A 49 -28.34 -1.24 -37.56
CA SER A 49 -28.49 -2.05 -36.34
C SER A 49 -27.91 -3.47 -36.42
N ASN A 50 -27.64 -3.94 -37.64
CA ASN A 50 -27.30 -5.32 -37.96
C ASN A 50 -25.77 -5.53 -38.01
N TYR A 51 -25.00 -4.62 -37.42
CA TYR A 51 -23.54 -4.68 -37.32
C TYR A 51 -23.09 -4.46 -35.88
N GLU A 52 -22.11 -5.25 -35.45
CA GLU A 52 -21.44 -5.14 -34.16
C GLU A 52 -20.00 -4.66 -34.36
N PHE A 53 -19.49 -3.92 -33.37
CA PHE A 53 -18.15 -3.38 -33.39
C PHE A 53 -17.35 -3.84 -32.17
N CYS A 54 -16.03 -3.76 -32.25
CA CYS A 54 -15.13 -3.96 -31.11
C CYS A 54 -13.85 -3.14 -31.31
N ILE A 55 -13.19 -2.77 -30.21
CA ILE A 55 -11.82 -2.25 -30.27
C ILE A 55 -10.87 -3.42 -30.53
N GLN A 56 -10.01 -3.30 -31.53
CA GLN A 56 -8.87 -4.19 -31.69
C GLN A 56 -7.84 -3.88 -30.61
N LEU A 57 -7.53 -4.86 -29.77
CA LEU A 57 -6.39 -4.77 -28.86
C LEU A 57 -5.12 -5.05 -29.67
N GLU A 58 -4.15 -4.14 -29.59
CA GLU A 58 -2.82 -4.36 -30.15
C GLU A 58 -2.10 -5.43 -29.31
N MET A 59 -1.46 -6.39 -29.95
CA MET A 59 -0.75 -7.50 -29.29
C MET A 59 0.76 -7.32 -29.45
N LEU A 60 1.50 -7.62 -28.40
CA LEU A 60 2.97 -7.61 -28.35
C LEU A 60 3.47 -9.04 -28.20
N GLU A 61 4.57 -9.38 -28.88
CA GLU A 61 5.29 -10.64 -28.68
C GLU A 61 6.65 -10.38 -28.02
N LEU A 62 6.96 -11.13 -26.96
CA LEU A 62 8.25 -11.11 -26.28
C LEU A 62 8.63 -12.55 -25.87
N ALA A 63 9.84 -12.97 -26.20
CA ALA A 63 10.35 -14.33 -25.93
C ALA A 63 9.44 -15.49 -26.43
N GLY A 64 8.69 -15.28 -27.52
CA GLY A 64 7.72 -16.25 -28.03
C GLY A 64 6.49 -16.43 -27.14
N ILE A 65 6.11 -15.40 -26.39
CA ILE A 65 4.86 -15.29 -25.65
C ILE A 65 4.16 -14.01 -26.13
N THR A 66 2.88 -14.12 -26.49
CA THR A 66 2.07 -13.02 -27.02
C THR A 66 1.04 -12.57 -25.97
N PHE A 67 0.94 -11.26 -25.74
CA PHE A 67 0.02 -10.65 -24.77
C PHE A 67 -0.43 -9.28 -25.27
N THR A 68 -1.46 -8.68 -24.67
CA THR A 68 -1.92 -7.33 -25.05
C THR A 68 -0.83 -6.30 -24.78
N LYS A 69 -0.74 -5.30 -25.65
CA LYS A 69 0.13 -4.14 -25.42
C LYS A 69 -0.23 -3.47 -24.07
N PRO A 70 0.76 -3.13 -23.23
CA PRO A 70 0.51 -2.46 -21.96
C PRO A 70 -0.30 -1.18 -22.11
N LEU A 71 -1.10 -0.88 -21.08
CA LEU A 71 -1.97 0.30 -21.02
C LEU A 71 -1.15 1.60 -21.04
N MET A 72 -1.54 2.52 -21.91
CA MET A 72 -1.12 3.92 -21.87
C MET A 72 -2.02 4.73 -20.92
N LEU A 73 -1.53 5.86 -20.40
CA LEU A 73 -2.25 6.67 -19.42
C LEU A 73 -3.57 7.24 -19.97
N GLU A 74 -3.62 7.52 -21.27
CA GLU A 74 -4.78 8.04 -22.01
C GLU A 74 -5.86 6.96 -22.28
N GLU A 75 -5.57 5.70 -21.99
CA GLU A 75 -6.45 4.56 -22.24
C GLU A 75 -7.27 4.09 -21.02
N ILE A 76 -6.99 4.65 -19.85
CA ILE A 76 -7.53 4.25 -18.54
C ILE A 76 -8.55 5.30 -18.07
N GLU A 77 -9.69 4.87 -17.54
CA GLU A 77 -10.77 5.76 -17.09
C GLU A 77 -10.83 5.87 -15.54
N ASP A 78 -11.33 6.99 -14.98
CA ASP A 78 -11.38 7.24 -13.53
C ASP A 78 -12.33 6.22 -12.85
N GLY A 79 -11.79 5.42 -11.93
CA GLY A 79 -12.45 4.27 -11.29
C GLY A 79 -12.20 2.92 -11.97
N GLN A 80 -11.30 2.83 -12.96
CA GLN A 80 -10.99 1.56 -13.65
C GLN A 80 -9.94 0.75 -12.89
N ASP A 81 -10.20 -0.54 -12.67
CA ASP A 81 -9.19 -1.50 -12.25
C ASP A 81 -8.12 -1.71 -13.34
N VAL A 82 -6.85 -1.77 -12.91
CA VAL A 82 -5.69 -2.10 -13.74
C VAL A 82 -4.76 -3.08 -13.02
N TYR A 83 -4.07 -3.90 -13.82
CA TYR A 83 -3.27 -5.03 -13.35
C TYR A 83 -1.78 -4.70 -13.50
N VAL A 84 -1.11 -4.40 -12.38
CA VAL A 84 0.31 -4.03 -12.35
C VAL A 84 1.16 -5.29 -12.23
N THR A 85 2.02 -5.54 -13.22
CA THR A 85 3.02 -6.60 -13.21
C THR A 85 4.17 -6.22 -12.28
N ASN A 86 4.37 -6.95 -11.18
CA ASN A 86 5.49 -6.74 -10.28
C ASN A 86 6.78 -7.36 -10.88
N THR A 87 7.93 -6.72 -10.63
CA THR A 87 9.26 -7.20 -11.03
C THR A 87 10.02 -7.89 -9.89
N TYR A 88 9.56 -7.79 -8.63
CA TYR A 88 10.09 -8.53 -7.49
C TYR A 88 9.11 -9.60 -6.99
N GLY A 89 9.34 -10.86 -7.39
CA GLY A 89 8.48 -11.99 -7.06
C GLY A 89 7.26 -12.14 -8.00
N GLN A 90 6.61 -13.30 -7.92
CA GLN A 90 5.58 -13.72 -8.89
C GLN A 90 4.19 -13.15 -8.56
N THR A 91 4.06 -11.83 -8.51
CA THR A 91 2.83 -11.14 -8.10
C THR A 91 2.28 -10.19 -9.16
N ILE A 92 0.96 -10.19 -9.34
CA ILE A 92 0.22 -9.13 -10.03
C ILE A 92 -0.58 -8.34 -8.99
N TYR A 93 -0.45 -7.01 -9.00
CA TYR A 93 -1.23 -6.14 -8.13
C TYR A 93 -2.42 -5.54 -8.87
N ILE A 94 -3.64 -5.76 -8.36
CA ILE A 94 -4.83 -5.05 -8.84
C ILE A 94 -4.88 -3.69 -8.13
N SER A 95 -4.97 -2.60 -8.89
CA SER A 95 -5.10 -1.25 -8.36
C SER A 95 -6.17 -0.49 -9.13
N GLU A 96 -6.95 0.33 -8.42
CA GLU A 96 -7.98 1.18 -9.00
C GLU A 96 -7.34 2.51 -9.42
N PHE A 97 -7.37 2.81 -10.71
CA PHE A 97 -6.90 4.09 -11.22
C PHE A 97 -7.95 5.16 -10.96
N GLY A 98 -7.60 6.26 -10.28
CA GLY A 98 -8.52 7.37 -10.11
C GLY A 98 -7.98 8.57 -9.32
N LYS A 99 -8.88 9.32 -8.68
CA LYS A 99 -8.58 10.58 -7.95
C LYS A 99 -7.48 10.52 -6.88
N MET A 100 -7.02 9.34 -6.47
CA MET A 100 -5.91 9.17 -5.53
C MET A 100 -4.82 8.21 -6.06
N THR A 101 -4.71 8.07 -7.39
CA THR A 101 -3.62 7.37 -8.09
C THR A 101 -2.26 7.83 -7.56
N CYS A 102 -1.48 6.91 -7.00
CA CYS A 102 -0.16 7.21 -6.49
C CYS A 102 0.88 7.36 -7.62
N THR A 103 1.96 8.12 -7.38
CA THR A 103 2.99 8.33 -8.41
C THR A 103 3.57 7.01 -8.91
N ALA A 104 3.76 6.02 -8.02
CA ALA A 104 4.26 4.70 -8.38
C ALA A 104 3.37 3.96 -9.40
N LEU A 105 2.04 4.14 -9.37
CA LEU A 105 1.16 3.57 -10.39
C LEU A 105 1.32 4.29 -11.73
N ILE A 106 1.48 5.62 -11.73
CA ILE A 106 1.78 6.41 -12.93
C ILE A 106 3.14 6.02 -13.51
N ASP A 107 4.15 5.84 -12.67
CA ASP A 107 5.49 5.40 -13.05
C ASP A 107 5.44 3.99 -13.67
N SER A 108 4.66 3.06 -13.10
CA SER A 108 4.42 1.73 -13.67
C SER A 108 3.68 1.75 -15.01
N ILE A 109 2.66 2.61 -15.17
CA ILE A 109 1.94 2.81 -16.44
C ILE A 109 2.91 3.31 -17.51
N ASN A 110 3.62 4.41 -17.23
CA ASN A 110 4.58 5.03 -18.15
C ASN A 110 5.77 4.10 -18.49
N SER A 111 6.11 3.18 -17.59
CA SER A 111 7.16 2.16 -17.80
C SER A 111 6.64 0.89 -18.49
N GLY A 112 5.34 0.81 -18.82
CA GLY A 112 4.73 -0.31 -19.54
C GLY A 112 4.48 -1.57 -18.71
N PHE A 113 4.39 -1.47 -17.38
CA PHE A 113 4.16 -2.61 -16.46
C PHE A 113 2.69 -2.80 -16.05
N VAL A 114 1.74 -2.26 -16.82
CA VAL A 114 0.31 -2.25 -16.45
C VAL A 114 -0.57 -2.77 -17.58
N GLN A 115 -1.50 -3.66 -17.23
CA GLN A 115 -2.34 -4.41 -18.16
C GLN A 115 -3.83 -4.26 -17.88
N ARG A 116 -4.62 -4.58 -18.91
CA ARG A 116 -6.09 -4.52 -18.90
C ARG A 116 -6.74 -5.61 -18.06
N ASP A 117 -6.06 -6.73 -17.89
CA ASP A 117 -6.58 -7.95 -17.26
C ASP A 117 -5.45 -8.80 -16.66
N GLU A 118 -5.86 -9.79 -15.87
CA GLU A 118 -4.98 -10.69 -15.13
C GLU A 118 -4.15 -11.62 -16.04
N GLU A 119 -4.75 -12.10 -17.12
CA GLU A 119 -4.13 -13.08 -18.02
C GLU A 119 -2.96 -12.45 -18.77
N ASN A 120 -3.18 -11.27 -19.36
CA ASN A 120 -2.13 -10.52 -20.03
C ASN A 120 -1.06 -9.99 -19.05
N ALA A 121 -1.41 -9.68 -17.80
CA ALA A 121 -0.43 -9.34 -16.77
C ALA A 121 0.49 -10.52 -16.41
N LYS A 122 -0.07 -11.74 -16.30
CA LYS A 122 0.68 -12.98 -16.08
C LYS A 122 1.55 -13.35 -17.28
N LEU A 123 1.00 -13.27 -18.50
CA LEU A 123 1.74 -13.52 -19.75
C LEU A 123 2.89 -12.51 -19.93
N GLN A 124 2.69 -11.22 -19.60
CA GLN A 124 3.76 -10.22 -19.62
C GLN A 124 4.88 -10.56 -18.63
N LEU A 125 4.55 -10.96 -17.39
CA LEU A 125 5.54 -11.34 -16.38
C LEU A 125 6.35 -12.57 -16.80
N GLN A 126 5.67 -13.56 -17.40
CA GLN A 126 6.31 -14.75 -17.96
C GLN A 126 7.22 -14.41 -19.15
N ALA A 127 6.75 -13.56 -20.07
CA ALA A 127 7.51 -13.11 -21.23
C ALA A 127 8.77 -12.32 -20.85
N LEU A 128 8.66 -11.41 -19.87
CA LEU A 128 9.79 -10.66 -19.33
C LEU A 128 10.82 -11.59 -18.67
N SER A 129 10.36 -12.53 -17.83
CA SER A 129 11.25 -13.49 -17.16
C SER A 129 12.01 -14.35 -18.19
N LYS A 130 11.27 -14.87 -19.19
CA LYS A 130 11.83 -15.69 -20.27
C LYS A 130 12.79 -14.92 -21.17
N ALA A 131 12.53 -13.65 -21.44
CA ALA A 131 13.46 -12.75 -22.14
C ALA A 131 14.77 -12.52 -21.36
N LEU A 132 14.73 -12.59 -20.02
CA LEU A 132 15.90 -12.53 -19.14
C LEU A 132 16.55 -13.91 -18.90
N GLY A 133 16.14 -14.96 -19.62
CA GLY A 133 16.69 -16.31 -19.50
C GLY A 133 16.30 -17.02 -18.19
N ARG A 134 15.13 -16.68 -17.63
CA ARG A 134 14.56 -17.30 -16.42
C ARG A 134 13.14 -17.82 -16.71
N GLU A 135 12.75 -18.87 -16.00
CA GLU A 135 11.37 -19.36 -16.05
C GLU A 135 10.69 -19.12 -14.70
N LEU A 136 9.39 -18.85 -14.73
CA LEU A 136 8.56 -18.71 -13.55
C LEU A 136 8.14 -20.11 -13.07
N ILE A 137 8.28 -20.35 -11.76
CA ILE A 137 8.02 -21.65 -11.14
C ILE A 137 6.92 -21.47 -10.09
N GLY A 138 5.76 -22.10 -10.31
CA GLY A 138 4.58 -21.99 -9.43
C GLY A 138 3.47 -21.12 -10.01
N GLU A 139 2.43 -20.87 -9.21
CA GLU A 139 1.31 -20.02 -9.60
C GLU A 139 1.58 -18.55 -9.29
N CYS A 140 1.26 -17.66 -10.23
CA CYS A 140 1.39 -16.22 -10.03
C CYS A 140 0.23 -15.67 -9.19
N GLN A 141 0.56 -15.19 -7.99
CA GLN A 141 -0.39 -14.68 -7.00
C GLN A 141 -0.94 -13.30 -7.42
N VAL A 142 -2.23 -13.08 -7.20
CA VAL A 142 -2.91 -11.82 -7.56
C VAL A 142 -3.47 -11.16 -6.30
N VAL A 143 -3.13 -9.89 -6.07
CA VAL A 143 -3.39 -9.18 -4.79
C VAL A 143 -3.96 -7.78 -5.07
N ARG A 144 -5.13 -7.45 -4.50
CA ARG A 144 -5.68 -6.07 -4.61
C ARG A 144 -4.98 -5.15 -3.62
N LEU A 145 -4.30 -4.13 -4.14
CA LEU A 145 -3.59 -3.12 -3.35
C LEU A 145 -4.60 -2.26 -2.56
N GLY A 146 -4.24 -1.89 -1.33
CA GLY A 146 -5.07 -1.04 -0.45
C GLY A 146 -6.13 -1.76 0.37
N ASN A 147 -6.36 -3.07 0.19
CA ASN A 147 -7.38 -3.83 0.94
C ASN A 147 -6.84 -4.56 2.19
N GLU A 148 -5.78 -4.01 2.80
CA GLU A 148 -5.28 -4.49 4.10
C GLU A 148 -6.26 -4.12 5.22
N LYS A 149 -7.17 -5.04 5.55
CA LYS A 149 -7.85 -5.01 6.85
C LYS A 149 -6.76 -5.03 7.93
N PRO A 150 -6.69 -4.06 8.85
CA PRO A 150 -5.62 -4.00 9.83
C PRO A 150 -5.64 -5.28 10.67
N LYS A 151 -4.54 -6.06 10.58
CA LYS A 151 -4.37 -7.30 11.35
C LYS A 151 -4.53 -6.95 12.84
N LYS A 152 -5.67 -7.31 13.43
CA LYS A 152 -5.91 -7.12 14.87
C LYS A 152 -4.75 -7.77 15.62
N ARG A 153 -3.95 -6.97 16.33
CA ARG A 153 -2.77 -7.43 17.07
C ARG A 153 -3.18 -8.58 17.97
N ALA A 154 -2.76 -9.80 17.62
CA ALA A 154 -2.98 -10.97 18.46
C ALA A 154 -2.19 -10.78 19.76
N SER A 155 -2.89 -10.57 20.87
CA SER A 155 -2.25 -10.38 22.16
C SER A 155 -1.57 -11.68 22.58
N SER A 156 -0.23 -11.66 22.63
CA SER A 156 0.55 -12.80 23.09
C SER A 156 0.24 -13.09 24.55
N LYS A 157 -0.52 -14.16 24.80
CA LYS A 157 -0.74 -14.69 26.16
C LYS A 157 0.58 -15.20 26.72
N LYS A 158 1.29 -14.32 27.42
CA LYS A 158 2.48 -14.65 28.21
C LYS A 158 2.08 -15.61 29.33
N ALA A 159 2.46 -16.87 29.22
CA ALA A 159 2.29 -17.84 30.30
C ALA A 159 3.22 -17.51 31.48
N GLY A 160 2.68 -17.60 32.69
CA GLY A 160 3.33 -17.37 33.97
C GLY A 160 2.39 -17.87 35.06
N ASN A 161 2.92 -18.52 36.09
CA ASN A 161 2.17 -19.50 36.89
C ASN A 161 1.81 -19.02 38.31
N GLU A 162 1.00 -19.85 38.98
CA GLU A 162 0.67 -19.85 40.43
C GLU A 162 -0.37 -18.79 40.87
N VAL A 163 -1.62 -19.10 41.25
CA VAL A 163 -2.23 -20.11 42.16
C VAL A 163 -2.45 -19.57 43.58
N ASN A 164 -3.73 -19.38 43.94
CA ASN A 164 -4.33 -19.63 45.27
C ASN A 164 -5.89 -19.61 45.14
N ALA A 165 -6.63 -20.02 46.16
CA ALA A 165 -7.93 -20.70 45.97
C ALA A 165 -9.19 -20.08 46.65
N ILE A 166 -10.36 -20.22 46.00
CA ILE A 166 -11.64 -20.91 46.44
C ILE A 166 -12.19 -20.60 47.87
N PRO A 167 -13.53 -20.48 48.16
CA PRO A 167 -14.76 -20.90 47.42
C PRO A 167 -15.98 -19.91 47.37
N ALA A 168 -17.06 -20.37 46.71
CA ALA A 168 -18.51 -20.06 46.94
C ALA A 168 -19.07 -18.67 46.49
N THR A 169 -20.36 -18.52 46.13
CA THR A 169 -21.54 -19.42 46.24
C THR A 169 -22.49 -19.28 45.03
N GLU A 170 -23.21 -20.36 44.69
CA GLU A 170 -24.41 -20.39 43.80
C GLU A 170 -25.71 -19.96 44.58
N PRO A 171 -26.96 -19.88 44.02
CA PRO A 171 -27.51 -20.61 42.85
C PRO A 171 -28.54 -19.87 41.93
N GLU A 172 -29.15 -20.63 41.00
CA GLU A 172 -30.55 -20.53 40.48
C GLU A 172 -30.99 -19.37 39.53
N GLN A 173 -31.87 -19.55 38.52
CA GLN A 173 -32.35 -20.75 37.76
C GLN A 173 -33.27 -20.39 36.55
N ILE A 174 -33.47 -21.35 35.60
CA ILE A 174 -34.65 -21.55 34.69
C ILE A 174 -34.93 -20.46 33.61
N SER A 175 -35.47 -20.73 32.39
CA SER A 175 -35.97 -21.92 31.64
C SER A 175 -35.35 -21.95 30.22
N HIS A 176 -35.28 -23.04 29.42
CA HIS A 176 -36.02 -24.32 29.23
C HIS A 176 -37.24 -24.33 28.28
N ALA A 177 -37.01 -24.81 27.05
CA ALA A 177 -37.84 -25.67 26.19
C ALA A 177 -37.05 -25.90 24.88
N GLU A 178 -36.69 -27.06 24.29
CA GLU A 178 -36.96 -28.52 24.39
C GLU A 178 -37.29 -29.03 22.96
N ALA A 179 -36.98 -30.31 22.64
CA ALA A 179 -37.03 -30.88 21.28
C ALA A 179 -38.40 -31.59 21.01
N PRO A 180 -38.61 -32.73 20.26
CA PRO A 180 -37.73 -33.87 19.89
C PRO A 180 -37.63 -34.15 18.34
N GLU A 181 -36.52 -34.70 17.79
CA GLU A 181 -36.12 -36.12 17.56
C GLU A 181 -36.70 -36.84 16.30
N GLU A 182 -36.12 -38.01 15.97
CA GLU A 182 -36.57 -39.09 15.04
C GLU A 182 -36.49 -38.86 13.51
N ASN A 183 -36.11 -39.84 12.65
CA ASN A 183 -35.47 -41.17 12.83
C ASN A 183 -34.98 -41.74 11.46
N THR A 184 -34.16 -42.81 11.46
CA THR A 184 -33.87 -43.77 10.35
C THR A 184 -33.14 -43.24 9.09
N SER A 185 -32.60 -44.06 8.18
CA SER A 185 -31.84 -45.34 8.25
C SER A 185 -31.32 -45.70 6.83
N ASN A 186 -30.41 -46.68 6.76
CA ASN A 186 -29.91 -47.41 5.57
C ASN A 186 -28.84 -46.64 4.74
N ASP A 187 -27.61 -47.09 4.47
CA ASP A 187 -26.95 -48.42 4.38
C ASP A 187 -26.86 -49.00 2.95
N VAL A 188 -25.63 -49.45 2.58
CA VAL A 188 -25.23 -50.59 1.72
C VAL A 188 -23.74 -50.45 1.34
N GLU A 189 -22.95 -51.51 1.58
CA GLU A 189 -21.55 -51.67 1.15
C GLU A 189 -21.42 -52.31 -0.26
N GLU A 190 -20.36 -51.97 -1.00
CA GLU A 190 -19.48 -52.96 -1.68
C GLU A 190 -18.10 -52.31 -1.94
N LYS A 191 -16.89 -52.89 -1.73
CA LYS A 191 -16.32 -54.26 -1.83
C LYS A 191 -16.22 -54.82 -3.27
N THR A 192 -15.18 -55.55 -3.70
CA THR A 192 -13.72 -55.61 -3.37
C THR A 192 -13.00 -56.53 -4.38
N LEU A 193 -11.69 -56.35 -4.61
CA LEU A 193 -10.71 -57.39 -5.06
C LEU A 193 -10.92 -57.99 -6.50
N ALA A 194 -9.98 -58.68 -7.16
CA ALA A 194 -8.50 -58.73 -7.16
C ALA A 194 -7.98 -59.55 -8.39
N GLU A 195 -6.72 -60.02 -8.33
CA GLU A 195 -6.05 -61.03 -9.21
C GLU A 195 -5.52 -60.50 -10.56
N ASN A 196 -4.22 -60.40 -10.90
CA ASN A 196 -2.91 -60.97 -10.48
C ASN A 196 -2.42 -62.24 -11.21
N VAL A 197 -1.41 -62.10 -12.09
CA VAL A 197 -0.42 -63.15 -12.43
C VAL A 197 0.94 -62.50 -12.79
N GLU A 198 2.03 -63.01 -12.21
CA GLU A 198 3.45 -62.71 -12.52
C GLU A 198 4.22 -64.06 -12.62
N PRO A 199 5.25 -64.18 -13.48
CA PRO A 199 6.60 -64.42 -12.94
C PRO A 199 7.77 -63.78 -13.74
N GLN A 200 8.86 -63.47 -13.03
CA GLN A 200 10.18 -63.07 -13.55
C GLN A 200 11.05 -64.32 -13.88
N PRO A 201 12.36 -64.20 -14.22
CA PRO A 201 13.39 -63.99 -13.16
C PRO A 201 14.66 -63.16 -13.54
N GLU A 202 15.17 -62.43 -12.54
CA GLU A 202 16.57 -62.35 -12.03
C GLU A 202 17.81 -62.18 -12.97
N ILE A 203 18.75 -61.32 -12.54
CA ILE A 203 20.07 -61.68 -11.95
C ILE A 203 20.76 -60.42 -11.38
N ASP A 204 21.34 -60.52 -10.18
CA ASP A 204 21.94 -59.44 -9.32
C ASP A 204 22.89 -60.11 -8.27
N PRO A 205 23.61 -59.44 -7.31
CA PRO A 205 24.09 -58.06 -7.18
C PRO A 205 25.64 -57.99 -7.45
N PRO A 206 26.63 -57.55 -6.61
CA PRO A 206 26.73 -57.24 -5.15
C PRO A 206 26.59 -55.72 -4.82
N VAL A 207 26.42 -55.18 -3.59
CA VAL A 207 27.00 -55.38 -2.21
C VAL A 207 28.42 -54.76 -2.07
N GLU A 208 28.79 -53.89 -1.12
CA GLU A 208 28.27 -53.42 0.20
C GLU A 208 28.43 -51.86 0.31
N HIS A 209 27.85 -51.04 1.22
CA HIS A 209 27.57 -51.15 2.67
C HIS A 209 26.35 -50.28 3.13
N ALA A 210 25.92 -50.46 4.39
CA ALA A 210 24.84 -49.72 5.11
C ALA A 210 25.24 -48.26 5.49
N THR A 211 24.41 -47.35 6.02
CA THR A 211 23.30 -47.37 7.03
C THR A 211 22.38 -46.13 6.81
N ASP A 212 21.17 -45.89 7.31
CA ASP A 212 20.10 -46.57 8.07
C ASP A 212 19.00 -45.49 8.30
N THR A 213 17.72 -45.87 8.19
CA THR A 213 16.44 -45.24 8.58
C THR A 213 16.37 -43.81 9.17
N THR A 214 15.59 -42.91 8.54
CA THR A 214 14.59 -42.04 9.24
C THR A 214 13.47 -41.54 8.29
N GLU A 215 12.42 -40.94 8.84
CA GLU A 215 11.09 -40.76 8.23
C GLU A 215 10.81 -39.41 7.52
N VAL A 216 9.67 -39.36 6.84
CA VAL A 216 9.06 -38.18 6.23
C VAL A 216 8.61 -37.16 7.29
N GLN A 217 9.26 -35.99 7.38
CA GLN A 217 8.68 -34.71 7.84
C GLN A 217 9.66 -33.52 7.71
N ALA A 218 9.56 -32.74 6.62
CA ALA A 218 10.33 -31.51 6.45
C ALA A 218 9.70 -30.53 5.42
N SER A 219 8.51 -29.99 5.72
CA SER A 219 7.78 -29.11 4.77
C SER A 219 6.97 -27.98 5.44
N GLN A 220 7.36 -27.55 6.64
CA GLN A 220 6.77 -26.38 7.35
C GLN A 220 7.83 -25.49 8.04
N ALA A 221 9.12 -25.67 7.71
CA ALA A 221 10.23 -24.92 8.32
C ALA A 221 10.68 -23.72 7.48
N GLU A 222 10.70 -23.85 6.15
CA GLU A 222 11.43 -22.94 5.26
C GLU A 222 10.68 -21.62 4.96
N GLU A 223 9.33 -21.63 4.89
CA GLU A 223 8.54 -20.42 4.62
C GLU A 223 8.78 -19.29 5.64
N LYS A 224 9.01 -19.65 6.91
CA LYS A 224 9.28 -18.67 7.98
C LYS A 224 10.63 -17.99 7.85
N ASP A 225 11.61 -18.66 7.26
CA ASP A 225 12.96 -18.12 7.10
C ASP A 225 12.99 -17.08 5.98
N VAL A 226 12.31 -17.37 4.86
CA VAL A 226 12.17 -16.42 3.73
C VAL A 226 11.46 -15.13 4.16
N ASP A 227 10.35 -15.24 4.89
CA ASP A 227 9.59 -14.07 5.37
C ASP A 227 10.40 -13.22 6.38
N ALA A 228 11.23 -13.87 7.21
CA ALA A 228 12.15 -13.21 8.13
C ALA A 228 13.31 -12.51 7.38
N ILE A 229 13.91 -13.15 6.38
CA ILE A 229 14.96 -12.59 5.53
C ILE A 229 14.45 -11.36 4.77
N VAL A 230 13.23 -11.40 4.24
CA VAL A 230 12.60 -10.25 3.55
C VAL A 230 12.35 -9.09 4.51
N GLN A 231 11.84 -9.35 5.72
CA GLN A 231 11.64 -8.31 6.74
C GLN A 231 12.98 -7.71 7.22
N GLN A 232 14.00 -8.54 7.41
CA GLN A 232 15.34 -8.09 7.78
C GLN A 232 15.98 -7.20 6.70
N ALA A 233 15.85 -7.58 5.42
CA ALA A 233 16.36 -6.77 4.30
C ALA A 233 15.61 -5.44 4.15
N GLN A 234 14.30 -5.40 4.43
CA GLN A 234 13.51 -4.16 4.44
C GLN A 234 13.93 -3.23 5.60
N GLU A 235 14.16 -3.77 6.79
CA GLU A 235 14.63 -3.01 7.95
C GLU A 235 16.07 -2.50 7.73
N GLU A 236 16.99 -3.31 7.21
CA GLU A 236 18.36 -2.88 6.88
C GLU A 236 18.35 -1.75 5.83
N HIS A 237 17.52 -1.86 4.80
CA HIS A 237 17.34 -0.80 3.81
C HIS A 237 16.76 0.49 4.44
N TYR A 238 15.79 0.37 5.35
CA TYR A 238 15.24 1.52 6.09
C TYR A 238 16.30 2.18 6.98
N GLN A 239 17.06 1.42 7.77
CA GLN A 239 18.11 1.95 8.65
C GLN A 239 19.24 2.64 7.86
N LYS A 240 19.61 2.08 6.70
CA LYS A 240 20.59 2.68 5.78
C LYS A 240 20.08 4.00 5.20
N LEU A 241 18.84 4.05 4.74
CA LEU A 241 18.23 5.28 4.20
C LEU A 241 18.02 6.34 5.31
N LEU A 242 17.68 5.92 6.54
CA LEU A 242 17.57 6.81 7.69
C LEU A 242 18.91 7.45 8.04
N SER A 243 19.99 6.67 8.12
CA SER A 243 21.33 7.21 8.42
C SER A 243 21.83 8.18 7.34
N GLU A 244 21.63 7.87 6.05
CA GLU A 244 21.93 8.81 4.95
C GLU A 244 21.12 10.12 5.07
N LEU A 245 19.81 10.02 5.34
CA LEU A 245 18.95 11.21 5.48
C LEU A 245 19.27 12.04 6.73
N LEU A 246 19.70 11.42 7.83
CA LEU A 246 20.15 12.10 9.05
C LEU A 246 21.49 12.82 8.83
N GLU A 247 22.47 12.17 8.16
CA GLU A 247 23.71 12.84 7.77
C GLU A 247 23.41 14.05 6.87
N ARG A 248 22.57 13.86 5.86
CA ARG A 248 22.16 14.91 4.93
C ARG A 248 21.38 16.04 5.61
N ALA A 249 20.61 15.75 6.66
CA ALA A 249 19.99 16.78 7.51
C ALA A 249 21.05 17.61 8.23
N SER A 250 22.05 16.99 8.85
CA SER A 250 23.12 17.72 9.56
C SER A 250 23.99 18.59 8.63
N ILE A 251 24.21 18.16 7.39
CA ILE A 251 25.02 18.86 6.39
C ILE A 251 24.23 19.97 5.64
N ALA A 252 22.89 19.92 5.63
CA ALA A 252 22.03 20.89 4.93
C ALA A 252 22.40 22.34 5.29
N LYS A 253 22.48 23.21 4.27
CA LYS A 253 22.95 24.60 4.39
C LYS A 253 21.82 25.63 4.29
N THR A 254 20.65 25.22 3.82
CA THR A 254 19.46 26.08 3.73
C THR A 254 18.22 25.40 4.32
N PRO A 255 17.26 26.16 4.88
CA PRO A 255 15.99 25.59 5.34
C PRO A 255 15.24 24.81 4.25
N ASN A 256 15.42 25.17 2.98
CA ASN A 256 14.81 24.47 1.85
C ASN A 256 15.44 23.09 1.59
N GLU A 257 16.76 22.94 1.77
CA GLU A 257 17.44 21.64 1.70
C GLU A 257 16.97 20.71 2.82
N ALA A 258 16.88 21.21 4.06
CA ALA A 258 16.40 20.43 5.20
C ALA A 258 14.94 20.00 5.03
N ASN A 259 14.04 20.91 4.64
CA ASN A 259 12.64 20.60 4.36
C ASN A 259 12.43 19.67 3.14
N ALA A 260 13.35 19.67 2.16
CA ALA A 260 13.24 18.77 1.01
C ALA A 260 13.34 17.29 1.41
N LEU A 261 13.95 16.97 2.56
CA LEU A 261 14.16 15.60 3.02
C LEU A 261 12.85 14.86 3.36
N TYR A 262 11.77 15.58 3.69
CA TYR A 262 10.45 15.00 3.90
C TYR A 262 9.89 14.25 2.68
N LYS A 263 10.36 14.55 1.48
CA LYS A 263 9.94 13.88 0.23
C LYS A 263 10.38 12.42 0.17
N TYR A 264 11.53 12.07 0.77
CA TYR A 264 12.05 10.71 0.76
C TYR A 264 11.31 9.78 1.74
N THR A 265 10.62 10.35 2.75
CA THR A 265 9.94 9.57 3.80
C THR A 265 8.44 9.40 3.58
N VAL A 266 7.91 9.75 2.39
CA VAL A 266 6.48 9.65 2.06
C VAL A 266 5.90 8.23 2.24
N LYS A 267 6.74 7.19 2.10
CA LYS A 267 6.36 5.77 2.28
C LYS A 267 6.57 5.21 3.69
N TRP A 268 7.05 6.01 4.65
CA TRP A 268 7.40 5.55 6.01
C TRP A 268 6.23 5.74 7.00
N THR A 269 6.20 4.91 8.05
CA THR A 269 5.25 5.07 9.17
C THR A 269 5.59 6.29 10.03
N GLU A 270 4.64 6.80 10.83
CA GLU A 270 4.89 7.95 11.72
C GLU A 270 6.05 7.69 12.70
N GLU A 271 6.13 6.47 13.24
CA GLU A 271 7.22 6.02 14.11
C GLU A 271 8.58 6.07 13.40
N GLN A 272 8.65 5.62 12.14
CA GLN A 272 9.86 5.68 11.31
C GLN A 272 10.25 7.12 10.91
N ARG A 273 9.26 8.00 10.71
CA ARG A 273 9.51 9.41 10.32
C ARG A 273 10.03 10.26 11.47
N LYS A 274 9.69 9.91 12.72
CA LYS A 274 10.03 10.66 13.93
C LYS A 274 11.52 11.03 14.07
N PRO A 275 12.52 10.12 13.99
CA PRO A 275 13.93 10.50 14.15
C PRO A 275 14.41 11.52 13.10
N LEU A 276 13.96 11.40 11.85
CA LEU A 276 14.31 12.37 10.81
C LEU A 276 13.56 13.70 10.98
N MET A 277 12.29 13.68 11.41
CA MET A 277 11.52 14.87 11.79
C MET A 277 12.24 15.69 12.88
N GLU A 278 12.71 15.03 13.94
CA GLU A 278 13.42 15.68 15.05
C GLU A 278 14.76 16.28 14.58
N ALA A 279 15.52 15.56 13.74
CA ALA A 279 16.77 16.06 13.16
C ALA A 279 16.57 17.24 12.19
N ILE A 280 15.56 17.19 11.31
CA ILE A 280 15.21 18.30 10.42
C ILE A 280 14.77 19.51 11.24
N HIS A 281 13.92 19.33 12.26
CA HIS A 281 13.47 20.42 13.11
C HIS A 281 14.65 21.08 13.86
N SER A 282 15.55 20.28 14.45
CA SER A 282 16.78 20.78 15.08
C SER A 282 17.62 21.60 14.09
N ARG A 283 17.82 21.08 12.86
CA ARG A 283 18.59 21.79 11.84
C ARG A 283 17.90 23.07 11.35
N LEU A 284 16.58 23.10 11.27
CA LEU A 284 15.83 24.31 10.92
C LEU A 284 16.01 25.41 11.97
N VAL A 285 16.05 25.03 13.26
CA VAL A 285 16.36 25.95 14.37
C VAL A 285 17.83 26.41 14.36
N GLU A 286 18.77 25.59 13.86
CA GLU A 286 20.18 26.01 13.67
C GLU A 286 20.38 26.95 12.46
N LEU A 287 19.69 26.67 11.34
CA LEU A 287 19.86 27.41 10.06
C LEU A 287 19.06 28.72 10.03
N ASN A 288 17.90 28.73 10.69
CA ASN A 288 17.12 29.92 10.94
C ASN A 288 16.82 29.97 12.45
N PRO A 289 17.82 30.37 13.28
CA PRO A 289 17.58 30.60 14.68
C PRO A 289 16.37 31.54 14.82
N PRO A 290 15.44 31.27 15.75
CA PRO A 290 14.30 32.14 15.95
C PRO A 290 14.84 33.55 16.23
N VAL A 291 14.49 34.49 15.34
CA VAL A 291 14.86 35.91 15.48
C VAL A 291 14.42 36.35 16.88
N GLU A 292 15.23 37.13 17.58
CA GLU A 292 14.88 37.63 18.92
C GLU A 292 13.81 38.75 18.92
N ASP A 293 12.84 38.63 17.99
CA ASP A 293 11.40 38.73 18.28
C ASP A 293 10.97 37.66 19.30
N SER A 294 11.79 37.48 20.34
CA SER A 294 11.42 36.85 21.58
C SER A 294 10.15 37.55 22.05
N SER A 295 9.12 36.75 22.36
CA SER A 295 7.78 37.28 22.60
C SER A 295 7.84 38.36 23.68
N LEU A 296 6.93 39.33 23.65
CA LEU A 296 7.02 40.50 24.52
C LEU A 296 7.15 40.10 26.01
N SER A 297 6.48 39.02 26.42
CA SER A 297 6.68 38.29 27.69
C SER A 297 8.14 37.90 27.99
N VAL A 298 8.86 37.34 27.02
CA VAL A 298 10.28 36.95 27.16
C VAL A 298 11.19 38.19 27.20
N ARG A 299 10.97 39.20 26.36
CA ARG A 299 11.71 40.48 26.44
C ARG A 299 11.55 41.11 27.81
N ILE A 300 10.31 41.23 28.31
CA ILE A 300 9.99 41.70 29.66
C ILE A 300 10.73 40.88 30.72
N SER A 301 10.76 39.55 30.61
CA SER A 301 11.47 38.69 31.58
C SER A 301 13.00 38.81 31.54
N LYS A 302 13.57 39.21 30.40
CA LYS A 302 15.01 39.36 30.19
C LYS A 302 15.54 40.77 30.50
N ALA A 303 14.67 41.79 30.49
CA ALA A 303 15.06 43.20 30.56
C ALA A 303 16.11 43.48 31.65
N MET A 304 17.22 44.11 31.26
CA MET A 304 18.41 44.29 32.08
C MET A 304 18.29 45.46 33.06
N ASP A 305 17.62 46.53 32.64
CA ASP A 305 17.37 47.72 33.45
C ASP A 305 15.97 48.30 33.23
N LEU A 306 15.62 49.31 34.04
CA LEU A 306 14.31 49.95 34.04
C LEU A 306 14.00 50.68 32.72
N THR A 307 15.01 51.24 32.04
CA THR A 307 14.85 51.97 30.76
C THR A 307 14.43 51.04 29.64
N GLU A 308 15.00 49.83 29.60
CA GLU A 308 14.59 48.78 28.67
C GLU A 308 13.16 48.32 28.97
N LEU A 309 12.81 48.17 30.26
CA LEU A 309 11.47 47.76 30.69
C LEU A 309 10.40 48.82 30.39
N ASP A 310 10.71 50.11 30.57
CA ASP A 310 9.84 51.24 30.23
C ASP A 310 9.53 51.30 28.73
N ALA A 311 10.53 51.02 27.87
CA ALA A 311 10.32 50.92 26.43
C ALA A 311 9.40 49.74 26.06
N LEU A 312 9.55 48.60 26.75
CA LEU A 312 8.69 47.43 26.56
C LEU A 312 7.25 47.66 27.07
N GLU A 313 7.02 48.52 28.05
CA GLU A 313 5.67 48.91 28.48
C GLU A 313 4.90 49.70 27.40
N ILE A 314 5.61 50.48 26.59
CA ILE A 314 5.04 51.17 25.41
C ILE A 314 4.66 50.14 24.33
N ASP A 315 5.53 49.15 24.05
CA ASP A 315 5.20 48.01 23.18
C ASP A 315 3.96 47.24 23.67
N VAL A 316 3.83 47.02 25.00
CA VAL A 316 2.65 46.37 25.59
C VAL A 316 1.39 47.20 25.37
N SER A 317 1.48 48.52 25.59
CA SER A 317 0.36 49.45 25.38
C SER A 317 -0.12 49.54 23.92
N ALA A 318 0.71 49.11 22.96
CA ALA A 318 0.37 48.99 21.54
C ALA A 318 -0.16 47.59 21.14
N CYS A 319 -0.15 46.61 22.05
CA CYS A 319 -0.72 45.28 21.82
C CYS A 319 -2.24 45.23 22.05
N ASP A 320 -2.86 44.11 21.66
CA ASP A 320 -4.30 43.84 21.84
C ASP A 320 -4.75 43.93 23.31
N GLU A 321 -5.85 44.65 23.56
CA GLU A 321 -6.44 44.90 24.90
C GLU A 321 -6.70 43.61 25.70
N PHE A 322 -6.97 42.47 25.05
CA PHE A 322 -7.17 41.19 25.71
C PHE A 322 -5.87 40.60 26.28
N ILE A 323 -4.72 40.96 25.71
CA ILE A 323 -3.39 40.43 26.06
C ILE A 323 -2.64 41.40 27.01
N GLN A 324 -2.92 42.71 26.91
CA GLN A 324 -2.31 43.75 27.74
C GLN A 324 -2.26 43.42 29.25
N PRO A 325 -3.35 42.98 29.94
CA PRO A 325 -3.31 42.78 31.39
C PRO A 325 -2.27 41.75 31.83
N LYS A 326 -2.13 40.67 31.06
CA LYS A 326 -1.17 39.58 31.33
C LYS A 326 0.28 40.00 31.07
N LEU A 327 0.50 40.88 30.09
CA LEU A 327 1.82 41.45 29.84
C LEU A 327 2.19 42.49 30.90
N MET A 328 1.24 43.33 31.33
CA MET A 328 1.44 44.30 32.42
C MET A 328 1.70 43.62 33.78
N GLU A 329 1.10 42.46 34.05
CA GLU A 329 1.47 41.63 35.21
C GLU A 329 2.97 41.24 35.17
N MET A 330 3.49 40.86 33.99
CA MET A 330 4.90 40.55 33.81
C MET A 330 5.80 41.80 33.91
N VAL A 331 5.38 42.95 33.38
CA VAL A 331 6.11 44.23 33.52
C VAL A 331 6.24 44.59 34.99
N ASN A 332 5.14 44.59 35.75
CA ASN A 332 5.13 44.91 37.17
C ASN A 332 5.99 43.93 37.99
N LYS A 333 5.97 42.63 37.65
CA LYS A 333 6.86 41.63 38.27
C LYS A 333 8.34 41.93 38.00
N ARG A 334 8.72 42.20 36.75
CA ARG A 334 10.11 42.54 36.41
C ARG A 334 10.55 43.86 37.05
N ARG A 335 9.65 44.86 37.12
CA ARG A 335 9.93 46.15 37.76
C ARG A 335 10.21 45.99 39.26
N ALA A 336 9.49 45.11 39.95
CA ALA A 336 9.78 44.75 41.35
C ALA A 336 11.07 43.91 41.54
N GLU A 337 11.53 43.19 40.52
CA GLU A 337 12.82 42.48 40.52
C GLU A 337 14.02 43.41 40.25
N LEU A 338 13.80 44.52 39.53
CA LEU A 338 14.82 45.52 39.18
C LEU A 338 14.89 46.68 40.18
N ASP A 339 13.76 47.11 40.74
CA ASP A 339 13.66 48.07 41.84
C ASP A 339 13.00 47.41 43.07
N PRO A 340 13.79 47.03 44.09
CA PRO A 340 13.28 46.45 45.33
C PRO A 340 12.36 47.36 46.17
N PHE A 341 12.20 48.63 45.80
CA PHE A 341 11.27 49.58 46.43
C PHE A 341 9.99 49.80 45.62
N PHE A 342 9.89 49.24 44.41
CA PHE A 342 8.70 49.35 43.58
C PHE A 342 7.54 48.52 44.16
N ASN A 343 6.51 49.22 44.63
CA ASN A 343 5.26 48.62 45.07
C ASN A 343 4.18 48.79 43.98
N PRO A 344 3.80 47.74 43.23
CA PRO A 344 2.81 47.85 42.14
C PRO A 344 1.39 48.17 42.62
N LEU A 345 1.11 48.02 43.91
CA LEU A 345 -0.13 48.45 44.55
C LEU A 345 0.18 49.59 45.53
N GLY A 346 0.30 50.81 44.99
CA GLY A 346 0.32 52.02 45.80
C GLY A 346 -0.96 52.10 46.65
N ASN A 347 -0.83 51.91 47.96
CA ASN A 347 -1.98 51.95 48.87
C ASN A 347 -2.67 53.31 48.78
N ALA A 348 -3.95 53.32 48.42
CA ALA A 348 -4.81 54.47 48.60
C ALA A 348 -4.81 54.87 50.09
N SER A 349 -4.55 56.15 50.35
CA SER A 349 -4.53 56.80 51.66
C SER A 349 -5.36 58.08 51.60
#